data_AF-A0A9E3Q2U6-F1
#
_entry.id   AF-A0A9E3Q2U6-F1
#
_cell.length_a   1.000
_cell.length_b   1.000
_cell.length_c   1.000
_cell.angle_alpha   90.00
_cell.angle_beta   90.00
_cell.angle_gamma   90.00
#
_symmetry.space_group_name_H-M   'P 1'
#
loop_
_entity.id
_entity.type
_entity.pdbx_description
1 polymer ?
#
loop_
_entity_poly.entity_id
_entity_poly.type
_entity_poly.pdbx_seq_one_letter_code
_entity_poly.pdbx_strand_id
1 'polypeptide(L)'
;MAGNRQRCMYCGDSHGTDIEHFWPKRHHPDRMFRWLNLLLCCTECGRFKGDDFPLAGGTPLLVDPTAENPWEFLDFDPATGNVVARFDPAVNDWTSKGTKTVKALHLDSREALAAGYQQTHRRLKARVEAALQEPAPDASALANALRDTDDHGLLGWHFTGTGQNEEPFASLRQNHPDVWQHCLQTLA
;
A
#
# COMPACT_ATOMS: atom_id res chain seq x y z
N MET A 1 -8.38 -4.78 0.58
CA MET A 1 -9.71 -4.58 -0.06
C MET A 1 -9.55 -3.72 -1.32
N ALA A 2 -10.39 -3.89 -2.35
CA ALA A 2 -10.26 -3.19 -3.65
C ALA A 2 -10.65 -1.69 -3.65
N GLY A 3 -11.09 -1.16 -2.50
CA GLY A 3 -11.53 0.23 -2.34
C GLY A 3 -12.74 0.62 -3.19
N ASN A 4 -13.16 1.88 -3.12
CA ASN A 4 -14.35 2.39 -3.82
C ASN A 4 -14.21 2.38 -5.35
N ARG A 5 -12.98 2.36 -5.86
CA ARG A 5 -12.67 2.41 -7.29
C ARG A 5 -12.46 1.01 -7.91
N GLN A 6 -12.71 -0.06 -7.14
CA GLN A 6 -12.54 -1.44 -7.60
C GLN A 6 -11.14 -1.67 -8.20
N ARG A 7 -10.12 -1.10 -7.58
CA ARG A 7 -8.74 -1.21 -8.07
C ARG A 7 -8.18 -2.60 -7.75
N CYS A 8 -7.20 -3.00 -8.53
CA CYS A 8 -6.43 -4.22 -8.31
C CYS A 8 -5.89 -4.23 -6.87
N MET A 9 -6.15 -5.33 -6.14
CA MET A 9 -5.74 -5.48 -4.74
C MET A 9 -4.22 -5.62 -4.55
N TYR A 10 -3.46 -5.83 -5.63
CA TYR A 10 -1.99 -5.88 -5.58
C TYR A 10 -1.35 -4.52 -5.87
N CYS A 11 -1.60 -3.93 -7.05
CA CYS A 11 -0.97 -2.67 -7.42
C CYS A 11 -1.75 -1.42 -6.98
N GLY A 12 -3.01 -1.54 -6.56
CA GLY A 12 -3.79 -0.37 -6.12
C GLY A 12 -3.98 0.72 -7.18
N ASP A 13 -3.64 0.46 -8.45
CA ASP A 13 -3.70 1.42 -9.55
C ASP A 13 -4.74 0.99 -10.58
N SER A 14 -4.46 -0.04 -11.37
CA SER A 14 -5.33 -0.46 -12.47
C SER A 14 -6.70 -0.95 -11.97
N HIS A 15 -7.74 -0.82 -12.80
CA HIS A 15 -9.05 -1.42 -12.52
C HIS A 15 -8.91 -2.94 -12.40
N GLY A 16 -9.47 -3.51 -11.33
CA GLY A 16 -9.49 -4.94 -11.11
C GLY A 16 -10.64 -5.56 -11.88
N THR A 17 -10.31 -6.34 -12.91
CA THR A 17 -11.28 -6.96 -13.82
C THR A 17 -11.35 -8.48 -13.67
N ASP A 18 -10.32 -9.07 -13.07
CA ASP A 18 -10.12 -10.50 -13.01
C ASP A 18 -10.23 -10.99 -11.55
N ILE A 19 -10.67 -12.22 -11.37
CA ILE A 19 -10.62 -12.92 -10.09
C ILE A 19 -9.33 -13.73 -10.03
N GLU A 20 -8.44 -13.34 -9.12
CA GLU A 20 -7.18 -14.03 -8.85
C GLU A 20 -7.29 -14.83 -7.55
N HIS A 21 -6.59 -15.96 -7.48
CA HIS A 21 -6.52 -16.75 -6.26
C HIS A 21 -5.28 -16.40 -5.46
N PHE A 22 -5.39 -15.98 -4.19
CA PHE A 22 -4.20 -15.76 -3.37
C PHE A 22 -3.35 -17.04 -3.30
N TRP A 23 -3.94 -18.13 -2.79
CA TRP A 23 -3.45 -19.49 -2.89
C TRP A 23 -3.82 -20.09 -4.26
N PRO A 24 -2.84 -20.38 -5.15
CA PRO A 24 -3.12 -20.80 -6.52
C PRO A 24 -3.97 -22.07 -6.57
N LYS A 25 -5.09 -22.01 -7.31
CA LYS A 25 -6.04 -23.14 -7.44
C LYS A 25 -5.40 -24.42 -8.02
N ARG A 26 -4.31 -24.28 -8.78
CA ARG A 26 -3.57 -25.42 -9.35
C ARG A 26 -2.95 -26.30 -8.27
N HIS A 27 -2.40 -25.68 -7.22
CA HIS A 27 -1.71 -26.36 -6.13
C HIS A 27 -2.60 -26.51 -4.89
N HIS A 28 -3.63 -25.67 -4.76
CA HIS A 28 -4.55 -25.61 -3.63
C HIS A 28 -6.02 -25.60 -4.07
N PRO A 29 -6.50 -26.67 -4.74
CA PRO A 29 -7.88 -26.73 -5.22
C PRO A 29 -8.92 -26.68 -4.08
N ASP A 30 -8.55 -27.12 -2.88
CA ASP A 30 -9.35 -27.05 -1.65
C ASP A 30 -9.63 -25.61 -1.18
N ARG A 31 -8.89 -24.63 -1.72
CA ARG A 31 -9.04 -23.20 -1.43
C ARG A 31 -9.74 -22.42 -2.55
N MET A 32 -10.02 -23.06 -3.68
CA MET A 32 -10.52 -22.40 -4.89
C MET A 32 -11.82 -21.61 -4.67
N PHE A 33 -12.71 -22.07 -3.79
CA PHE A 33 -14.01 -21.45 -3.53
C PHE A 33 -14.09 -20.72 -2.18
N ARG A 34 -12.95 -20.42 -1.55
CA ARG A 34 -12.93 -19.63 -0.32
C ARG A 34 -12.94 -18.15 -0.67
N TRP A 35 -13.89 -17.38 -0.14
CA TRP A 35 -14.00 -15.94 -0.43
C TRP A 35 -12.73 -15.15 -0.13
N LEU A 36 -12.09 -15.41 1.01
CA LEU A 36 -10.80 -14.78 1.37
C LEU A 36 -9.65 -15.20 0.46
N ASN A 37 -9.84 -16.21 -0.41
CA ASN A 37 -8.87 -16.60 -1.42
C ASN A 37 -9.13 -15.94 -2.78
N LEU A 38 -10.27 -15.25 -2.97
CA LEU A 38 -10.66 -14.63 -4.25
C LEU A 38 -10.37 -13.13 -4.20
N LEU A 39 -9.37 -12.69 -4.95
CA LEU A 39 -8.90 -11.31 -5.01
C LEU A 39 -9.37 -10.65 -6.30
N LEU A 40 -9.75 -9.37 -6.20
CA LEU A 40 -9.97 -8.56 -7.39
C LEU A 40 -8.62 -8.04 -7.90
N CYS A 41 -8.26 -8.41 -9.12
CA CYS A 41 -6.93 -8.18 -9.67
C CYS A 41 -7.00 -7.64 -11.10
N CYS A 42 -5.99 -6.90 -11.54
CA CYS A 42 -5.80 -6.60 -12.95
C CYS A 42 -5.08 -7.76 -13.65
N THR A 43 -5.27 -7.88 -14.96
CA THR A 43 -4.67 -8.95 -15.76
C THR A 43 -3.15 -9.02 -15.65
N GLU A 44 -2.46 -7.88 -15.55
CA GLU A 44 -1.00 -7.83 -15.45
C GLU A 44 -0.50 -8.44 -14.13
N CYS A 45 -1.05 -8.00 -12.98
CA CYS A 45 -0.65 -8.54 -11.68
C CYS A 45 -1.01 -10.03 -11.54
N GLY A 46 -2.16 -10.46 -12.08
CA GLY A 46 -2.57 -11.86 -12.07
C GLY A 46 -1.60 -12.73 -12.88
N ARG A 47 -1.10 -12.24 -14.01
CA ARG A 47 -0.09 -12.94 -14.83
C ARG A 47 1.29 -12.96 -14.18
N PHE A 48 1.71 -11.87 -13.56
CA PHE A 48 3.00 -11.81 -12.86
C PHE A 48 3.06 -12.79 -11.70
N LYS A 49 2.02 -12.79 -10.85
CA LYS A 49 1.92 -13.77 -9.75
C LYS A 49 1.76 -15.19 -10.30
N GLY A 50 0.74 -15.42 -11.12
CA GLY A 50 0.37 -16.74 -11.62
C GLY A 50 0.32 -17.80 -10.52
N ASP A 51 1.00 -18.92 -10.76
CA ASP A 51 1.17 -20.01 -9.79
C ASP A 51 2.40 -19.82 -8.88
N ASP A 52 3.21 -18.76 -9.04
CA ASP A 52 4.37 -18.50 -8.18
C ASP A 52 3.89 -18.07 -6.78
N PHE A 53 3.99 -19.00 -5.84
CA PHE A 53 3.48 -18.84 -4.49
C PHE A 53 4.52 -19.36 -3.48
N PRO A 54 5.58 -18.58 -3.22
CA PRO A 54 6.66 -19.01 -2.36
C PRO A 54 6.17 -19.24 -0.93
N LEU A 55 6.55 -20.36 -0.34
CA LEU A 55 6.20 -20.75 1.03
C LEU A 55 7.47 -20.90 1.89
N ALA A 56 7.39 -20.50 3.16
CA ALA A 56 8.35 -20.85 4.20
C ALA A 56 7.65 -21.66 5.29
N GLY A 57 7.98 -22.94 5.42
CA GLY A 57 7.35 -23.81 6.43
C GLY A 57 5.83 -23.95 6.27
N GLY A 58 5.30 -23.80 5.05
CA GLY A 58 3.86 -23.79 4.76
C GLY A 58 3.18 -22.42 4.88
N THR A 59 3.89 -21.39 5.32
CA THR A 59 3.38 -20.01 5.40
C THR A 59 3.67 -19.25 4.10
N PRO A 60 2.69 -18.53 3.52
CA PRO A 60 2.91 -17.68 2.35
C PRO A 60 3.95 -16.59 2.59
N LEU A 61 4.85 -16.43 1.61
CA LEU A 61 5.80 -15.31 1.55
C LEU A 61 5.30 -14.16 0.66
N LEU A 62 4.05 -14.21 0.18
CA LEU A 62 3.41 -13.04 -0.41
C LEU A 62 2.58 -12.31 0.65
N VAL A 63 2.51 -10.98 0.55
CA VAL A 63 1.56 -10.18 1.34
C VAL A 63 0.14 -10.52 0.90
N ASP A 64 -0.69 -10.95 1.86
CA ASP A 64 -2.12 -11.21 1.65
C ASP A 64 -2.92 -9.90 1.78
N PRO A 65 -3.46 -9.33 0.68
CA PRO A 65 -4.17 -8.05 0.74
C PRO A 65 -5.54 -8.12 1.44
N THR A 66 -5.93 -9.30 1.94
CA THR A 66 -7.17 -9.52 2.70
C THR A 66 -6.95 -9.60 4.20
N ALA A 67 -5.72 -9.88 4.64
CA ALA A 67 -5.42 -10.21 6.03
C ALA A 67 -4.27 -9.39 6.62
N GLU A 68 -3.42 -8.78 5.79
CA GLU A 68 -2.19 -8.14 6.22
C GLU A 68 -2.15 -6.67 5.81
N ASN A 69 -1.57 -5.83 6.67
CA ASN A 69 -1.23 -4.47 6.31
C ASN A 69 0.04 -4.50 5.42
N PRO A 70 -0.03 -4.07 4.15
CA PRO A 70 1.12 -4.13 3.25
C PRO A 70 2.32 -3.33 3.76
N TRP A 71 2.09 -2.24 4.49
CA TRP A 71 3.15 -1.36 4.98
C TRP A 71 3.98 -1.95 6.12
N GLU A 72 3.60 -3.11 6.66
CA GLU A 72 4.45 -3.90 7.58
C GLU A 72 5.58 -4.61 6.83
N PHE A 73 5.40 -4.87 5.52
CA PHE A 73 6.32 -5.65 4.70
C PHE A 73 6.90 -4.87 3.52
N LEU A 74 6.20 -3.82 3.09
CA LEU A 74 6.54 -2.98 1.94
C LEU A 74 6.86 -1.55 2.38
N ASP A 75 7.67 -0.88 1.57
CA ASP A 75 8.02 0.52 1.72
C ASP A 75 7.79 1.25 0.39
N PHE A 76 7.57 2.55 0.44
CA PHE A 76 7.45 3.39 -0.75
C PHE A 76 8.68 4.29 -0.84
N ASP A 77 9.35 4.29 -2.00
CA ASP A 77 10.46 5.18 -2.29
C ASP A 77 9.93 6.43 -3.02
N PRO A 78 9.90 7.62 -2.38
CA PRO A 78 9.40 8.84 -3.01
C PRO A 78 10.24 9.31 -4.20
N ALA A 79 11.54 9.00 -4.21
CA ALA A 79 12.47 9.45 -5.25
C ALA A 79 12.20 8.74 -6.57
N THR A 80 11.94 7.43 -6.52
CA THR A 80 11.68 6.61 -7.71
C THR A 80 10.21 6.38 -7.98
N GLY A 81 9.36 6.47 -6.95
CA GLY A 81 7.96 6.08 -7.04
C GLY A 81 7.71 4.59 -6.85
N ASN A 82 8.75 3.81 -6.59
CA ASN A 82 8.62 2.37 -6.49
C ASN A 82 8.06 1.95 -5.13
N VAL A 83 7.33 0.83 -5.13
CA VAL A 83 7.07 0.09 -3.90
C VAL A 83 8.11 -1.02 -3.78
N VAL A 84 8.87 -0.99 -2.70
CA VAL A 84 10.01 -1.86 -2.44
C VAL A 84 9.75 -2.69 -1.18
N ALA A 85 10.64 -3.65 -0.91
CA ALA A 85 10.58 -4.39 0.35
C ALA A 85 10.90 -3.44 1.50
N ARG A 86 10.24 -3.59 2.64
CA ARG A 86 10.59 -2.85 3.85
C ARG A 86 11.87 -3.40 4.47
N PHE A 87 12.75 -2.52 4.93
CA PHE A 87 13.93 -2.91 5.70
C PHE A 87 13.54 -3.18 7.15
N ASP A 88 14.01 -4.29 7.72
CA ASP A 88 13.84 -4.64 9.12
C ASP A 88 15.16 -4.46 9.89
N PRO A 89 15.29 -3.40 10.71
CA PRO A 89 16.48 -3.15 11.50
C PRO A 89 16.80 -4.26 12.51
N ALA A 90 15.81 -5.05 12.97
CA ALA A 90 16.03 -6.08 13.97
C ALA A 90 16.86 -7.25 13.44
N VAL A 91 16.75 -7.53 12.14
CA VAL A 91 17.52 -8.57 11.45
C VAL A 91 18.56 -8.01 10.48
N ASN A 92 18.61 -6.68 10.32
CA ASN A 92 19.49 -5.96 9.41
C ASN A 92 19.39 -6.47 7.95
N ASP A 93 18.16 -6.72 7.51
CA ASP A 93 17.84 -7.21 6.16
C ASP A 93 16.43 -6.76 5.74
N TRP A 94 16.08 -6.96 4.48
CA TRP A 94 14.74 -6.71 3.95
C TRP A 94 13.75 -7.79 4.42
N THR A 95 12.49 -7.43 4.66
CA THR A 95 11.48 -8.43 5.05
C THR A 95 11.33 -9.48 3.96
N SER A 96 11.40 -10.76 4.34
CA SER A 96 11.32 -11.86 3.37
C SER A 96 10.02 -11.82 2.56
N LYS A 97 8.90 -11.47 3.21
CA LYS A 97 7.60 -11.35 2.57
C LYS A 97 7.54 -10.15 1.61
N GLY A 98 8.11 -9.01 1.98
CA GLY A 98 8.24 -7.86 1.11
C GLY A 98 9.04 -8.19 -0.15
N THR A 99 10.23 -8.79 0.01
CA THR A 99 11.10 -9.15 -1.12
C THR A 99 10.43 -10.09 -2.11
N LYS A 100 9.72 -11.12 -1.63
CA LYS A 100 9.00 -12.04 -2.52
C LYS A 100 7.80 -11.38 -3.20
N THR A 101 7.09 -10.51 -2.50
CA THR A 101 5.94 -9.77 -3.03
C THR A 101 6.35 -8.81 -4.14
N VAL A 102 7.37 -7.97 -3.90
CA VAL A 102 7.91 -7.03 -4.91
C VAL A 102 8.37 -7.78 -6.14
N LYS A 103 9.14 -8.87 -5.96
CA LYS A 103 9.61 -9.70 -7.07
C LYS A 103 8.47 -10.33 -7.87
N ALA A 104 7.49 -10.92 -7.19
CA ALA A 104 6.38 -11.62 -7.86
C ALA A 104 5.45 -10.68 -8.63
N LEU A 105 5.37 -9.40 -8.22
CA LEU A 105 4.45 -8.41 -8.79
C LEU A 105 5.16 -7.30 -9.56
N HIS A 106 6.48 -7.35 -9.63
CA HIS A 106 7.34 -6.37 -10.30
C HIS A 106 7.09 -4.93 -9.82
N LEU A 107 6.87 -4.73 -8.51
CA LEU A 107 6.45 -3.44 -7.96
C LEU A 107 7.53 -2.34 -8.06
N ASP A 108 8.78 -2.73 -8.27
CA ASP A 108 9.95 -1.86 -8.38
C ASP A 108 10.43 -1.65 -9.83
N SER A 109 9.74 -2.25 -10.81
CA SER A 109 10.17 -2.23 -12.21
C SER A 109 9.05 -1.86 -13.19
N ARG A 110 8.02 -1.14 -12.73
CA ARG A 110 6.84 -0.74 -13.52
C ARG A 110 6.73 0.78 -13.57
N GLU A 111 7.34 1.40 -14.58
CA GLU A 111 7.46 2.86 -14.70
C GLU A 111 6.12 3.61 -14.63
N ALA A 112 5.09 3.13 -15.33
CA ALA A 112 3.77 3.76 -15.31
C ALA A 112 3.12 3.69 -13.92
N LEU A 113 3.32 2.57 -13.20
CA LEU A 113 2.81 2.39 -11.85
C LEU A 113 3.51 3.35 -10.88
N ALA A 114 4.84 3.39 -10.94
CA ALA A 114 5.65 4.29 -10.12
C ALA A 114 5.28 5.77 -10.33
N ALA A 115 5.07 6.18 -11.58
CA ALA A 115 4.62 7.54 -11.90
C ALA A 115 3.26 7.87 -11.27
N GLY A 116 2.31 6.93 -11.27
CA GLY A 116 1.01 7.05 -10.62
C GLY A 116 1.14 7.24 -9.10
N TYR A 117 1.97 6.42 -8.44
CA TYR A 117 2.24 6.55 -7.01
C TYR A 117 2.89 7.89 -6.67
N GLN A 118 3.89 8.35 -7.44
CA GLN A 118 4.53 9.66 -7.24
C GLN A 118 3.54 10.81 -7.39
N GLN A 119 2.60 10.71 -8.34
CA GLN A 119 1.56 11.73 -8.49
C GLN A 119 0.65 11.78 -7.26
N THR A 120 0.20 10.64 -6.75
CA THR A 120 -0.61 10.61 -5.51
C THR A 120 0.19 11.12 -4.32
N HIS A 121 1.44 10.68 -4.15
CA HIS A 121 2.32 11.18 -3.09
C HIS A 121 2.45 12.70 -3.13
N ARG A 122 2.76 13.30 -4.29
CA ARG A 122 2.84 14.77 -4.44
C ARG A 122 1.53 15.47 -4.09
N ARG A 123 0.39 14.91 -4.49
CA ARG A 123 -0.93 15.48 -4.17
C ARG A 123 -1.23 15.40 -2.67
N LEU A 124 -0.89 14.30 -2.00
CA LEU A 124 -1.05 14.15 -0.56
C LEU A 124 -0.19 15.15 0.21
N LYS A 125 1.08 15.30 -0.19
CA LYS A 125 1.98 16.34 0.36
C LYS A 125 1.37 17.73 0.22
N ALA A 126 0.88 18.10 -0.96
CA ALA A 126 0.26 19.40 -1.18
C ALA A 126 -0.97 19.65 -0.28
N ARG A 127 -1.75 18.60 0.05
CA ARG A 127 -2.88 18.73 1.00
C ARG A 127 -2.41 19.05 2.42
N VAL A 128 -1.37 18.36 2.88
CA VAL A 128 -0.80 18.61 4.21
C VAL A 128 -0.10 19.96 4.27
N GLU A 129 0.67 20.33 3.24
CA GLU A 129 1.32 21.66 3.14
C GLU A 129 0.30 22.80 3.22
N ALA A 130 -0.83 22.66 2.52
CA ALA A 130 -1.91 23.65 2.56
C ALA A 130 -2.52 23.75 3.96
N ALA A 131 -2.80 22.61 4.61
CA ALA A 131 -3.32 22.60 5.97
C ALA A 131 -2.36 23.26 6.97
N LEU A 132 -1.05 23.04 6.82
CA LEU A 132 -0.03 23.65 7.68
C LEU A 132 0.11 25.18 7.53
N GLN A 133 -0.51 25.80 6.51
CA GLN A 133 -0.59 27.26 6.42
C GLN A 133 -1.62 27.85 7.40
N GLU A 134 -2.53 27.03 7.92
CA GLU A 134 -3.53 27.44 8.89
C GLU A 134 -2.99 27.30 10.31
N PRO A 135 -3.13 28.30 11.19
CA PRO A 135 -2.68 28.20 12.59
C PRO A 135 -3.36 27.07 13.37
N ALA A 136 -4.60 26.71 12.99
CA ALA A 136 -5.39 25.66 13.59
C ALA A 136 -6.12 24.87 12.49
N PRO A 137 -5.44 23.91 11.85
CA PRO A 137 -6.01 23.15 10.73
C PRO A 137 -7.22 22.32 11.18
N ASP A 138 -8.29 22.30 10.39
CA ASP A 138 -9.44 21.43 10.64
C ASP A 138 -9.09 19.97 10.34
N ALA A 139 -9.10 19.15 11.40
CA ALA A 139 -8.72 17.74 11.31
C ALA A 139 -9.67 16.90 10.44
N SER A 140 -10.99 17.14 10.53
CA SER A 140 -11.98 16.40 9.76
C SER A 140 -11.94 16.80 8.29
N ALA A 141 -11.76 18.09 8.00
CA ALA A 141 -11.60 18.58 6.65
C ALA A 141 -10.33 18.01 5.99
N LEU A 142 -9.20 18.01 6.71
CA LEU A 142 -7.96 17.43 6.22
C LEU A 142 -8.09 15.92 5.99
N ALA A 143 -8.64 15.16 6.94
CA ALA A 143 -8.80 13.72 6.80
C ALA A 143 -9.64 13.36 5.56
N ASN A 144 -10.75 14.07 5.32
CA ASN A 144 -11.57 13.86 4.13
C ASN A 144 -10.81 14.23 2.84
N ALA A 145 -10.11 15.37 2.83
CA ALA A 145 -9.33 15.79 1.67
C ALA A 145 -8.20 14.80 1.33
N LEU A 146 -7.56 14.22 2.36
CA LEU A 146 -6.54 13.19 2.21
C LEU A 146 -7.14 11.89 1.64
N ARG A 147 -8.26 11.41 2.21
CA ARG A 147 -8.96 10.21 1.73
C ARG A 147 -9.36 10.34 0.26
N ASP A 148 -9.91 11.49 -0.14
CA ASP A 148 -10.34 11.73 -1.52
C ASP A 148 -9.16 11.89 -2.49
N THR A 149 -7.96 12.18 -1.97
CA THR A 149 -6.73 12.34 -2.75
C THR A 149 -5.98 11.03 -2.93
N ASP A 150 -6.13 10.08 -1.98
CA ASP A 150 -5.35 8.86 -1.96
C ASP A 150 -5.90 7.77 -2.89
N ASP A 151 -5.56 7.93 -4.17
CA ASP A 151 -5.92 6.98 -5.21
C ASP A 151 -5.29 5.58 -5.05
N HIS A 152 -4.18 5.48 -4.31
CA HIS A 152 -3.29 4.30 -4.31
C HIS A 152 -3.04 3.68 -2.92
N GLY A 153 -3.67 4.19 -1.87
CA GLY A 153 -3.51 3.67 -0.51
C GLY A 153 -2.20 4.08 0.18
N LEU A 154 -1.55 5.16 -0.27
CA LEU A 154 -0.29 5.67 0.29
C LEU A 154 -0.47 6.32 1.66
N LEU A 155 -1.70 6.59 2.11
CA LEU A 155 -1.95 7.10 3.46
C LEU A 155 -1.48 6.14 4.55
N GLY A 156 -1.63 4.83 4.34
CA GLY A 156 -1.11 3.83 5.28
C GLY A 156 0.40 3.98 5.45
N TRP A 157 1.14 4.21 4.36
CA TRP A 157 2.58 4.46 4.40
C TRP A 157 2.93 5.78 5.11
N HIS A 158 2.20 6.85 4.79
CA HIS A 158 2.44 8.16 5.40
C HIS A 158 2.15 8.20 6.91
N PHE A 159 1.16 7.45 7.40
CA PHE A 159 0.74 7.52 8.79
C PHE A 159 1.28 6.38 9.67
N THR A 160 1.58 5.20 9.09
CA THR A 160 2.05 4.02 9.84
C THR A 160 3.43 3.53 9.39
N GLY A 161 3.90 3.98 8.22
CA GLY A 161 5.17 3.61 7.62
C GLY A 161 6.32 4.60 7.91
N THR A 162 7.35 4.56 7.08
CA THR A 162 8.50 5.48 7.13
C THR A 162 8.11 6.90 6.72
N GLY A 163 7.07 7.05 5.91
CA GLY A 163 6.54 8.33 5.41
C GLY A 163 6.07 9.30 6.49
N GLN A 164 5.86 8.85 7.74
CA GLN A 164 5.55 9.75 8.87
C GLN A 164 6.72 10.66 9.26
N ASN A 165 7.92 10.33 8.79
CA ASN A 165 9.15 11.11 9.01
C ASN A 165 9.49 12.00 7.81
N GLU A 166 8.71 11.94 6.73
CA GLU A 166 8.90 12.77 5.54
C GLU A 166 8.13 14.08 5.67
N GLU A 167 8.70 15.19 5.19
CA GLU A 167 7.97 16.44 5.09
C GLU A 167 6.91 16.36 3.99
N PRO A 168 5.71 16.93 4.19
CA PRO A 168 5.26 17.73 5.34
C PRO A 168 4.61 16.93 6.49
N PHE A 169 4.52 15.60 6.39
CA PHE A 169 3.84 14.77 7.38
C PHE A 169 4.56 14.78 8.73
N ALA A 170 5.88 14.86 8.73
CA ALA A 170 6.68 15.06 9.94
C ALA A 170 6.27 16.35 10.68
N SER A 171 6.16 17.47 9.96
CA SER A 171 5.68 18.75 10.53
C SER A 171 4.25 18.66 11.06
N LEU A 172 3.33 18.01 10.32
CA LEU A 172 1.94 17.81 10.80
C LEU A 172 1.93 17.03 12.12
N ARG A 173 2.70 15.94 12.20
CA ARG A 173 2.79 15.09 13.39
C ARG A 173 3.36 15.84 14.60
N GLN A 174 4.37 16.68 14.39
CA GLN A 174 5.06 17.39 15.46
C GLN A 174 4.28 18.63 15.94
N ASN A 175 3.76 19.42 15.00
CA ASN A 175 3.18 20.74 15.30
C ASN A 175 1.68 20.68 15.58
N HIS A 176 0.98 19.67 15.05
CA HIS A 176 -0.47 19.48 15.23
C HIS A 176 -0.81 18.04 15.63
N PRO A 177 -0.34 17.56 16.80
CA PRO A 177 -0.50 16.17 17.23
C PRO A 177 -1.97 15.73 17.33
N ASP A 178 -2.89 16.61 17.72
CA ASP A 178 -4.32 16.29 17.79
C ASP A 178 -4.93 16.04 16.39
N VAL A 179 -4.53 16.85 15.40
CA VAL A 179 -4.93 16.69 13.99
C VAL A 179 -4.36 15.38 13.43
N TRP A 180 -3.09 15.09 13.74
CA TRP A 180 -2.43 13.85 13.37
C TRP A 180 -3.16 12.62 13.93
N GLN A 181 -3.48 12.62 15.23
CA GLN A 181 -4.20 11.50 15.87
C GLN A 181 -5.59 11.30 15.28
N HIS A 182 -6.31 12.38 14.98
CA HIS A 182 -7.60 12.29 14.32
C HIS A 182 -7.47 11.65 12.92
N CYS A 183 -6.48 12.06 12.12
CA CYS A 183 -6.22 11.48 10.82
C CYS A 183 -5.87 9.98 10.93
N LEU A 184 -5.00 9.60 11.88
CA LEU A 184 -4.69 8.19 12.16
C LEU A 184 -5.94 7.35 12.43
N GLN A 185 -6.83 7.81 13.31
CA GLN A 185 -8.04 7.07 13.69
C GLN A 185 -9.07 6.97 12.56
N THR A 186 -9.00 7.89 11.60
CA THR A 186 -10.03 8.04 10.56
C THR A 186 -9.59 7.47 9.20
N LEU A 187 -8.28 7.25 9.02
CA LEU A 187 -7.67 6.80 7.77
C LEU A 187 -6.93 5.45 7.87
N ALA A 188 -6.58 4.99 9.08
CA ALA A 188 -5.91 3.70 9.31
C ALA A 188 -6.90 2.56 9.55
#